data_AF-A0A812XE49-F1
#
_entry.id   AF-A0A812XE49-F1
#
_cell.length_a   1.000
_cell.length_b   1.000
_cell.length_c   1.000
_cell.angle_alpha   90.00
_cell.angle_beta   90.00
_cell.angle_gamma   90.00
#
_symmetry.space_group_name_H-M   'P 1'
#
loop_
_entity.id
_entity.type
_entity.pdbx_description
1 polymer ?
#
loop_
_entity_poly.entity_id
_entity_poly.type
_entity_poly.pdbx_seq_one_letter_code
_entity_poly.pdbx_strand_id
1 'polypeptide(L)'
;VSVNHPDPQGKQLSVLQEALRNMASGKASVVVDAFTAGHVGLRPGIELAMPSAEEQRACLEWDYWYDYFSIPQLDVQSLHMAIKSIPAYCCVVDFTIVLAPCLQHEDSGE
;
A
#
# COMPACT_ATOMS: atom_id res chain seq x y z
N VAL A 1 -21.40 -3.14 1.85
CA VAL A 1 -20.32 -3.73 2.67
C VAL A 1 -20.91 -4.10 4.03
N SER A 2 -20.56 -5.25 4.61
CA SER A 2 -21.11 -5.70 5.91
C SER A 2 -20.55 -4.85 7.07
N VAL A 3 -21.31 -4.73 8.17
CA VAL A 3 -20.88 -4.00 9.38
C VAL A 3 -19.61 -4.61 9.99
N ASN A 4 -19.42 -5.92 9.80
CA ASN A 4 -18.27 -6.67 10.31
C ASN A 4 -17.12 -6.78 9.28
N HIS A 5 -17.19 -6.03 8.18
CA HIS A 5 -16.09 -5.98 7.22
C HIS A 5 -14.91 -5.23 7.84
N PRO A 6 -13.65 -5.62 7.59
CA PRO A 6 -12.49 -4.90 8.14
C PRO A 6 -12.46 -3.43 7.70
N ASP A 7 -13.00 -3.11 6.52
CA ASP A 7 -13.19 -1.73 6.03
C ASP A 7 -14.68 -1.40 5.82
N PRO A 8 -15.49 -1.17 6.86
CA PRO A 8 -16.94 -0.99 6.71
C PRO A 8 -17.30 0.26 5.90
N GLN A 9 -16.47 1.31 5.99
CA GLN A 9 -16.68 2.59 5.30
C GLN A 9 -15.96 2.67 3.95
N GLY A 10 -15.20 1.65 3.55
CA GLY A 10 -14.48 1.65 2.27
C GLY A 10 -13.29 2.62 2.22
N LYS A 11 -12.78 3.08 3.36
CA LYS A 11 -11.68 4.06 3.43
C LYS A 11 -10.39 3.47 2.87
N GLN A 12 -10.03 2.25 3.28
CA GLN A 12 -8.83 1.58 2.79
C GLN A 12 -8.95 1.26 1.29
N LEU A 13 -10.12 0.76 0.87
CA LEU A 13 -10.39 0.54 -0.55
C LEU A 13 -10.29 1.83 -1.36
N SER A 14 -10.77 2.96 -0.82
CA SER A 14 -10.71 4.25 -1.52
C SER A 14 -9.28 4.72 -1.77
N VAL A 15 -8.36 4.45 -0.83
CA VAL A 15 -6.92 4.74 -0.97
C VAL A 15 -6.30 3.90 -2.09
N LEU A 16 -6.61 2.60 -2.13
CA LEU A 16 -6.17 1.74 -3.24
C LEU A 16 -6.70 2.26 -4.58
N GLN A 17 -7.99 2.56 -4.67
CA GLN A 17 -8.60 3.08 -5.89
C GLN A 17 -7.96 4.40 -6.35
N GLU A 18 -7.59 5.28 -5.43
CA GLU A 18 -6.89 6.54 -5.74
C GLU A 18 -5.48 6.28 -6.26
N ALA A 19 -4.72 5.41 -5.61
CA ALA A 19 -3.40 5.02 -6.07
C ALA A 19 -3.46 4.43 -7.50
N LEU A 20 -4.44 3.56 -7.77
CA LEU A 20 -4.65 2.97 -9.09
C LEU A 20 -5.05 3.99 -10.15
N ARG A 21 -5.91 4.97 -9.82
CA ARG A 21 -6.25 6.06 -10.75
C ARG A 21 -5.02 6.91 -11.09
N ASN A 22 -4.20 7.23 -10.10
CA ASN A 22 -2.98 8.00 -10.29
C ASN A 22 -1.98 7.22 -11.16
N MET A 23 -1.83 5.92 -10.93
CA MET A 23 -0.99 5.04 -11.73
C MET A 23 -1.52 4.90 -13.16
N ALA A 24 -2.82 4.68 -13.35
CA ALA A 24 -3.44 4.58 -14.67
C ALA A 24 -3.26 5.84 -15.54
N SER A 25 -2.95 7.00 -14.94
CA SER A 25 -2.60 8.21 -15.68
C SER A 25 -1.21 8.13 -16.37
N GLY A 26 -0.37 7.16 -15.98
CA GLY A 26 1.01 6.99 -16.44
C GLY A 26 1.98 8.05 -15.91
N LYS A 27 1.62 8.73 -14.81
CA LYS A 27 2.37 9.84 -14.21
C LYS A 27 2.60 9.66 -12.71
N ALA A 28 2.35 8.47 -12.17
CA ALA A 28 2.63 8.21 -10.77
C ALA A 28 4.14 8.18 -10.54
N SER A 29 4.57 8.89 -9.51
CA SER A 29 5.94 8.87 -9.00
C SER A 29 5.93 8.84 -7.48
N VAL A 30 6.96 8.25 -6.90
CA VAL A 30 7.17 8.20 -5.45
C VAL A 30 8.49 8.86 -5.15
N VAL A 31 8.44 9.91 -4.32
CA VAL A 31 9.61 10.69 -3.92
C VAL A 31 9.82 10.50 -2.42
N VAL A 32 11.04 10.16 -2.04
CA VAL A 32 11.40 9.98 -0.63
C VAL A 32 11.41 11.34 0.07
N ASP A 33 10.56 11.50 1.08
CA ASP A 33 10.54 12.70 1.92
C ASP A 33 11.74 12.74 2.88
N ALA A 34 11.97 13.90 3.50
CA ALA A 34 13.14 14.11 4.36
C ALA A 34 13.17 13.22 5.61
N PHE A 35 12.00 12.94 6.20
CA PHE A 35 11.89 12.12 7.39
C PHE A 35 12.22 10.66 7.06
N THR A 36 11.61 10.13 5.99
CA THR A 36 11.91 8.77 5.52
C THR A 36 13.37 8.63 5.15
N ALA A 37 13.91 9.57 4.36
CA ALA A 37 15.30 9.58 3.92
C ALA A 37 16.29 9.45 5.09
N GLY A 38 16.07 10.21 6.18
CA GLY A 38 16.91 10.16 7.37
C GLY A 38 16.89 8.79 8.08
N HIS A 39 15.74 8.11 8.09
CA HIS A 39 15.60 6.77 8.69
C HIS A 39 16.23 5.67 7.86
N VAL A 40 16.11 5.73 6.53
CA VAL A 40 16.61 4.68 5.63
C VAL A 40 18.01 4.97 5.06
N GLY A 41 18.65 6.06 5.50
CA GLY A 41 19.99 6.44 5.03
C GLY A 41 20.04 6.87 3.56
N LEU A 42 18.93 7.35 3.01
CA LEU A 42 18.82 7.87 1.64
C LEU A 42 18.90 9.39 1.63
N ARG A 43 19.04 9.97 0.43
CA ARG A 43 18.90 11.43 0.27
C ARG A 43 17.42 11.78 0.06
N PRO A 44 16.91 12.87 0.66
CA PRO A 44 15.58 13.37 0.37
C PRO A 44 15.44 13.75 -1.11
N GLY A 45 14.23 13.64 -1.65
CA GLY A 45 13.95 14.00 -3.04
C GLY A 45 14.38 12.96 -4.07
N ILE A 46 14.92 11.81 -3.64
CA ILE A 46 15.17 10.68 -4.53
C ILE A 46 13.82 10.15 -5.00
N GLU A 47 13.67 10.06 -6.31
CA GLU A 47 12.57 9.33 -6.93
C GLU A 47 12.87 7.83 -6.89
N LEU A 48 11.94 7.05 -6.36
CA LEU A 48 12.07 5.60 -6.30
C LEU A 48 11.84 4.98 -7.67
N ALA A 49 12.41 3.79 -7.90
CA ALA A 49 12.11 3.02 -9.10
C ALA A 49 10.61 2.73 -9.16
N MET A 50 9.99 3.11 -10.28
CA MET A 50 8.57 2.94 -10.57
C MET A 50 8.40 2.15 -11.87
N PRO A 51 7.26 1.46 -12.06
CA PRO A 51 6.88 0.94 -13.36
C PRO A 51 6.95 2.05 -14.42
N SER A 52 7.29 1.69 -15.65
CA SER A 52 7.30 2.64 -16.77
C SER A 52 5.91 3.25 -16.99
N ALA A 53 5.83 4.40 -17.67
CA ALA A 53 4.54 5.04 -17.94
C ALA A 53 3.57 4.15 -18.75
N GLU A 54 4.09 3.21 -19.55
CA GLU A 54 3.28 2.21 -20.26
C GLU A 54 2.74 1.14 -19.31
N GLU A 55 3.60 0.54 -18.49
CA GLU A 55 3.19 -0.43 -17.46
C GLU A 55 2.19 0.18 -16.47
N GLN A 56 2.41 1.42 -16.06
CA GLN A 56 1.51 2.15 -15.18
C GLN A 56 0.10 2.31 -15.78
N ARG A 57 -0.02 2.58 -17.09
CA ARG A 57 -1.33 2.68 -17.76
C ARG A 57 -2.04 1.34 -17.85
N ALA A 58 -1.28 0.24 -17.91
CA ALA A 58 -1.79 -1.12 -17.88
C ALA A 58 -2.15 -1.61 -16.46
N CYS A 59 -1.98 -0.79 -15.42
CA CYS A 59 -2.13 -1.27 -14.04
C CYS A 59 -3.51 -1.86 -13.75
N LEU A 60 -4.58 -1.38 -14.38
CA LEU A 60 -5.93 -1.92 -14.16
C LEU A 60 -6.13 -3.34 -14.69
N GLU A 61 -5.19 -3.84 -15.49
CA GLU A 61 -5.17 -5.21 -16.03
C GLU A 61 -4.28 -6.15 -15.21
N TRP A 62 -3.62 -5.66 -14.16
CA TRP A 62 -2.78 -6.48 -13.29
C TRP A 62 -3.59 -7.36 -12.33
N ASP A 63 -2.96 -8.43 -11.87
CA ASP A 63 -3.45 -9.24 -10.77
C ASP A 63 -3.07 -8.59 -9.43
N TYR A 64 -4.08 -8.27 -8.61
CA TYR A 64 -3.88 -7.64 -7.32
C TYR A 64 -4.09 -8.61 -6.18
N TRP A 65 -3.09 -8.67 -5.29
CA TRP A 65 -3.26 -9.20 -3.96
C TRP A 65 -3.22 -8.05 -2.95
N TYR A 66 -4.32 -7.83 -2.23
CA TYR A 66 -4.42 -6.79 -1.22
C TYR A 66 -4.45 -7.42 0.18
N ASP A 67 -3.36 -7.25 0.92
CA ASP A 67 -3.11 -7.87 2.22
C ASP A 67 -4.22 -7.60 3.25
N TYR A 68 -4.72 -6.36 3.29
CA TYR A 68 -5.74 -5.89 4.23
C TYR A 68 -7.04 -6.70 4.16
N PHE A 69 -7.43 -7.20 2.98
CA PHE A 69 -8.61 -8.06 2.81
C PHE A 69 -8.30 -9.56 2.83
N SER A 70 -7.01 -9.93 2.83
CA SER A 70 -6.60 -11.32 2.59
C SER A 70 -6.35 -12.11 3.87
N ILE A 71 -5.85 -11.47 4.92
CA ILE A 71 -5.54 -12.15 6.18
C ILE A 71 -6.28 -11.46 7.32
N PRO A 72 -7.25 -12.14 7.96
CA PRO A 72 -7.90 -11.61 9.16
C PRO A 72 -6.87 -11.39 10.28
N GLN A 73 -6.71 -10.16 10.75
CA GLN A 73 -5.80 -9.78 11.84
C GLN A 73 -6.59 -9.58 13.15
N LEU A 74 -7.46 -10.54 13.46
CA LEU A 74 -8.46 -10.41 14.54
C LEU A 74 -7.86 -10.62 15.94
N ASP A 75 -6.68 -11.22 16.02
CA ASP A 75 -5.94 -11.48 17.25
C ASP A 75 -4.41 -11.38 17.03
N VAL A 76 -3.65 -11.32 18.13
CA VAL A 76 -2.17 -11.17 18.09
C VAL A 76 -1.49 -12.28 17.29
N GLN A 77 -2.02 -13.51 17.35
CA GLN A 77 -1.41 -14.65 16.66
C GLN A 77 -1.63 -14.54 15.14
N SER A 78 -2.85 -14.22 14.71
CA SER A 78 -3.21 -14.02 13.32
C SER A 78 -2.48 -12.82 12.70
N LEU A 79 -2.35 -11.71 13.44
CA LEU A 79 -1.52 -10.56 13.07
C LEU A 79 -0.06 -10.98 12.85
N HIS A 80 0.53 -11.72 13.79
CA HIS A 80 1.92 -12.16 13.68
C HIS A 80 2.15 -13.07 12.48
N MET A 81 1.20 -13.95 12.17
CA MET A 81 1.25 -14.80 10.98
C MET A 81 1.11 -13.99 9.69
N ALA A 82 0.23 -12.99 9.65
CA ALA A 82 0.11 -12.07 8.52
C ALA A 82 1.45 -11.37 8.26
N ILE A 83 2.07 -10.78 9.28
CA ILE A 83 3.37 -10.09 9.17
C ILE A 83 4.45 -11.04 8.67
N LYS A 84 4.53 -12.26 9.23
CA LYS A 84 5.52 -13.26 8.81
C LYS A 84 5.35 -13.74 7.38
N SER A 85 4.16 -13.63 6.81
CA SER A 85 3.89 -14.03 5.43
C SER A 85 4.31 -12.98 4.39
N ILE A 86 4.42 -11.70 4.78
CA ILE A 86 4.75 -10.59 3.87
C ILE A 86 5.96 -10.88 2.97
N PRO A 87 7.11 -11.37 3.50
CA PRO A 87 8.28 -11.61 2.66
C PRO A 87 8.01 -12.63 1.53
N ALA A 88 7.20 -13.65 1.77
CA ALA A 88 6.88 -14.66 0.76
C ALA A 88 6.11 -14.06 -0.42
N TYR A 89 5.22 -13.09 -0.17
CA TYR A 89 4.51 -12.36 -1.22
C TYR A 89 5.43 -11.39 -1.96
N CYS A 90 6.25 -10.62 -1.24
CA CYS A 90 7.21 -9.70 -1.86
C CYS A 90 8.20 -10.42 -2.79
N CYS A 91 8.50 -11.70 -2.53
CA CYS A 91 9.42 -12.48 -3.36
C CYS A 91 8.82 -12.97 -4.70
N VAL A 92 7.50 -12.94 -4.87
CA VAL A 92 6.82 -13.52 -6.06
C VAL A 92 6.12 -12.49 -6.93
N VAL A 93 6.00 -11.24 -6.46
CA VAL A 93 5.34 -10.15 -7.20
C VAL A 93 6.37 -9.29 -7.94
N ASP A 94 5.96 -8.70 -9.05
CA ASP A 94 6.79 -7.72 -9.78
C ASP A 94 6.91 -6.40 -9.02
N PHE A 95 5.83 -5.98 -8.36
CA PHE A 95 5.76 -4.74 -7.59
C PHE A 95 5.11 -4.97 -6.23
N THR A 96 5.72 -4.39 -5.18
CA THR A 96 5.10 -4.28 -3.86
C THR A 96 4.74 -2.82 -3.63
N ILE A 97 3.45 -2.54 -3.42
CA ILE A 97 2.93 -1.19 -3.21
C ILE A 97 2.43 -1.08 -1.77
N VAL A 98 2.99 -0.13 -1.02
CA VAL A 98 2.54 0.18 0.34
C VAL A 98 1.58 1.37 0.30
N LEU A 99 0.36 1.17 0.75
CA LEU A 99 -0.65 2.21 0.87
C LEU A 99 -0.66 2.72 2.33
N ALA A 100 0.00 3.85 2.56
CA ALA A 100 0.09 4.47 3.88
C ALA A 100 -0.56 5.86 3.85
N PRO A 101 -1.90 5.94 3.92
CA PRO A 101 -2.58 7.23 4.02
C PRO A 101 -2.26 7.89 5.36
N CYS A 102 -2.13 9.22 5.36
CA CYS A 102 -2.13 10.00 6.60
C CYS A 102 -3.54 9.93 7.19
N LEU A 103 -3.77 9.02 8.12
CA LEU A 103 -5.01 8.89 8.87
C LEU A 103 -4.80 9.42 10.27
N GLN A 104 -5.82 10.11 10.80
CA GLN A 104 -5.87 10.40 12.22
C GLN A 104 -5.97 9.09 12.99
N HIS A 105 -5.15 8.94 14.01
CA HIS A 105 -5.17 7.79 14.91
C HIS A 105 -6.54 7.73 15.61
N GLU A 106 -7.21 6.58 15.54
CA GLU A 106 -8.59 6.45 16.02
C GLU A 106 -8.72 6.75 17.52
N ASP A 107 -7.72 6.37 18.33
CA ASP A 107 -7.75 6.59 19.77
C ASP A 107 -7.20 7.95 20.23
N SER A 108 -6.26 8.57 19.50
CA SER A 108 -5.60 9.81 19.94
C SER A 108 -6.03 11.04 19.14
N GLY A 109 -6.62 10.85 17.96
CA GLY A 109 -7.05 11.92 17.06
C GLY A 109 -5.91 12.69 16.40
N GLU A 110 -4.66 12.28 16.64
CA GLU A 110 -3.44 12.83 16.03
C GLU A 110 -3.23 12.31 14.60
#